data_AF-A0A0A1T2B3-F1
#
_entry.id   AF-A0A0A1T2B3-F1
#
_cell.length_a   1.000
_cell.length_b   1.000
_cell.length_c   1.000
_cell.angle_alpha   90.00
_cell.angle_beta   90.00
_cell.angle_gamma   90.00
#
_symmetry.space_group_name_H-M   'P 1'
#
loop_
_entity.id
_entity.type
_entity.pdbx_description
1 polymer ?
#
loop_
_entity_poly.entity_id
_entity_poly.type
_entity_poly.pdbx_seq_one_letter_code
_entity_poly.pdbx_strand_id
1 'polypeptide(L)'
;MSGVKDIVPDLERLDSQLDSLEDALQPLFDGLDDMSQLPLLDKAKLYSLTAYAIESLLFSALKLEGADAQNHAVYAELKRVQQYFGKIKAAEEPAGQRTTSVNQEAAARVLKADLSDNKLLSSRLAEKIAEEKAKALLRTFDSKKRSGDDTPSGSADEQGNKKQKQKHRGKSKSKK
;
A
#
# COMPACT_ATOMS: atom_id res chain seq x y z
N MET A 1 -25.58 -50.88 20.82
CA MET A 1 -24.15 -50.55 20.62
C MET A 1 -23.91 -50.30 19.13
N SER A 2 -24.45 -49.22 18.58
CA SER A 2 -24.48 -48.97 17.13
C SER A 2 -24.42 -47.46 16.92
N GLY A 3 -23.29 -46.95 16.41
CA GLY A 3 -23.00 -45.51 16.39
C GLY A 3 -21.51 -45.14 16.55
N VAL A 4 -20.59 -46.12 16.60
CA VAL A 4 -19.19 -45.82 16.31
C VAL A 4 -19.11 -45.48 14.82
N LYS A 5 -18.71 -44.24 14.51
CA LYS A 5 -18.48 -43.79 13.13
C LYS A 5 -17.22 -44.50 12.63
N ASP A 6 -17.28 -45.06 11.42
CA ASP A 6 -16.08 -45.60 10.79
C ASP A 6 -15.09 -44.46 10.53
N ILE A 7 -13.85 -44.65 10.97
CA ILE A 7 -12.76 -43.68 10.92
C ILE A 7 -11.72 -44.08 9.85
N VAL A 8 -11.76 -45.31 9.33
CA VAL A 8 -10.80 -45.80 8.33
C VAL A 8 -10.74 -44.90 7.09
N PRO A 9 -11.87 -44.43 6.50
CA PRO A 9 -11.83 -43.52 5.35
C PRO A 9 -11.25 -42.12 5.68
N ASP A 10 -11.41 -41.67 6.93
CA ASP A 10 -10.81 -40.40 7.39
C ASP A 10 -9.28 -40.57 7.63
N LEU A 11 -8.81 -41.80 7.92
CA LEU A 11 -7.38 -42.14 8.06
C LEU A 11 -6.69 -42.37 6.71
N GLU A 12 -7.26 -43.17 5.80
CA GLU A 12 -6.74 -43.37 4.42
C GLU A 12 -6.60 -42.01 3.67
N ARG A 13 -7.55 -41.10 3.95
CA ARG A 13 -7.48 -39.73 3.48
C ARG A 13 -6.34 -38.94 4.12
N LEU A 14 -6.10 -39.08 5.42
CA LEU A 14 -5.00 -38.38 6.10
C LEU A 14 -3.64 -38.86 5.57
N ASP A 15 -3.48 -40.17 5.37
CA ASP A 15 -2.30 -40.85 4.82
C ASP A 15 -1.92 -40.26 3.45
N SER A 16 -2.85 -40.34 2.48
CA SER A 16 -2.67 -39.77 1.14
C SER A 16 -2.51 -38.23 1.10
N GLN A 17 -3.01 -37.52 2.11
CA GLN A 17 -2.76 -36.09 2.29
C GLN A 17 -1.38 -35.77 2.90
N LEU A 18 -0.73 -36.71 3.59
CA LEU A 18 0.65 -36.60 4.06
C LEU A 18 1.63 -36.93 2.93
N ASP A 19 1.42 -38.00 2.16
CA ASP A 19 2.20 -38.32 0.96
C ASP A 19 2.28 -37.10 0.01
N SER A 20 1.11 -36.55 -0.31
CA SER A 20 0.97 -35.36 -1.17
C SER A 20 1.64 -34.10 -0.63
N LEU A 21 1.89 -34.04 0.69
CA LEU A 21 2.57 -32.93 1.35
C LEU A 21 4.08 -33.15 1.41
N GLU A 22 4.55 -34.38 1.58
CA GLU A 22 5.98 -34.72 1.51
C GLU A 22 6.52 -34.46 0.09
N ASP A 23 5.82 -34.92 -0.95
CA ASP A 23 6.12 -34.61 -2.35
C ASP A 23 6.19 -33.10 -2.61
N ALA A 24 5.25 -32.33 -2.03
CA ALA A 24 5.17 -30.88 -2.20
C ALA A 24 6.25 -30.11 -1.40
N LEU A 25 6.80 -30.72 -0.34
CA LEU A 25 7.89 -30.16 0.48
C LEU A 25 9.28 -30.59 0.00
N GLN A 26 9.42 -31.66 -0.79
CA GLN A 26 10.72 -32.16 -1.24
C GLN A 26 11.62 -31.07 -1.90
N PRO A 27 11.11 -30.21 -2.82
CA PRO A 27 11.92 -29.13 -3.40
C PRO A 27 12.36 -28.06 -2.40
N LEU A 28 11.69 -27.96 -1.24
CA LEU A 28 12.07 -27.05 -0.16
C LEU A 28 13.31 -27.55 0.60
N PHE A 29 13.48 -28.87 0.73
CA PHE A 29 14.62 -29.48 1.41
C PHE A 29 15.88 -29.49 0.54
N ASP A 30 15.74 -29.84 -0.74
CA ASP A 30 16.87 -29.85 -1.69
C ASP A 30 17.39 -28.43 -2.03
N GLY A 31 16.51 -27.41 -2.00
CA GLY A 31 16.79 -26.05 -2.47
C GLY A 31 17.22 -25.03 -1.42
N LEU A 32 17.56 -25.44 -0.19
CA LEU A 32 17.78 -24.51 0.94
C LEU A 32 18.89 -23.48 0.72
N ASP A 33 20.02 -23.85 0.11
CA ASP A 33 21.16 -22.94 -0.09
C ASP A 33 20.86 -21.85 -1.13
N ASP A 34 20.10 -22.17 -2.18
CA ASP A 34 19.68 -21.21 -3.21
C ASP A 34 18.68 -20.17 -2.70
N MET A 35 18.04 -20.41 -1.55
CA MET A 35 17.25 -19.38 -0.84
C MET A 35 18.09 -18.16 -0.45
N SER A 36 19.42 -18.27 -0.45
CA SER A 36 20.34 -17.12 -0.34
C SER A 36 20.11 -16.07 -1.44
N GLN A 37 19.79 -16.50 -2.66
CA GLN A 37 19.83 -15.69 -3.89
C GLN A 37 18.50 -14.98 -4.25
N LEU A 38 17.36 -15.38 -3.66
CA LEU A 38 16.05 -14.81 -4.04
C LEU A 38 15.92 -13.29 -3.72
N PRO A 39 15.13 -12.55 -4.52
CA PRO A 39 14.71 -11.19 -4.18
C PRO A 39 14.08 -11.10 -2.79
N LEU A 40 14.31 -9.99 -2.09
CA LEU A 40 13.93 -9.79 -0.69
C LEU A 40 12.43 -10.05 -0.42
N LEU A 41 11.56 -9.71 -1.37
CA LEU A 41 10.11 -9.94 -1.29
C LEU A 41 9.77 -11.44 -1.34
N ASP A 42 10.31 -12.16 -2.31
CA ASP A 42 10.02 -13.58 -2.51
C ASP A 42 10.65 -14.45 -1.42
N LYS A 43 11.82 -14.03 -0.91
CA LYS A 43 12.43 -14.57 0.30
C LYS A 43 11.55 -14.38 1.54
N ALA A 44 10.88 -13.24 1.69
CA ALA A 44 9.93 -12.99 2.77
C ALA A 44 8.65 -13.85 2.64
N LYS A 45 8.13 -14.04 1.42
CA LYS A 45 7.03 -14.98 1.14
C LYS A 45 7.41 -16.40 1.53
N LEU A 46 8.57 -16.86 1.05
CA LEU A 46 9.08 -18.22 1.21
C LEU A 46 9.24 -18.60 2.69
N TYR A 47 9.92 -17.77 3.49
CA TYR A 47 10.05 -18.03 4.94
C TYR A 47 8.71 -17.95 5.68
N SER A 48 7.78 -17.07 5.27
CA SER A 48 6.46 -16.98 5.90
C SER A 48 5.58 -18.19 5.59
N LEU A 49 5.67 -18.74 4.38
CA LEU A 49 5.01 -19.99 3.99
C LEU A 49 5.63 -21.21 4.68
N THR A 50 6.96 -21.23 4.84
CA THR A 50 7.68 -22.30 5.56
C THR A 50 7.27 -22.32 7.04
N ALA A 51 7.24 -21.16 7.70
CA ALA A 51 6.75 -21.03 9.07
C ALA A 51 5.28 -21.47 9.19
N TYR A 52 4.41 -21.01 8.27
CA TYR A 52 3.01 -21.42 8.21
C TYR A 52 2.85 -22.95 8.11
N ALA A 53 3.65 -23.62 7.27
CA ALA A 53 3.60 -25.07 7.09
C ALA A 53 3.99 -25.82 8.38
N ILE A 54 5.11 -25.43 9.00
CA ILE A 54 5.60 -26.03 10.25
C ILE A 54 4.59 -25.85 11.39
N GLU A 55 4.06 -24.64 11.56
CA GLU A 55 3.07 -24.34 12.60
C GLU A 55 1.72 -25.05 12.34
N SER A 56 1.31 -25.20 11.07
CA SER A 56 0.08 -25.93 10.70
C SER A 56 0.22 -27.44 10.92
N LEU A 57 1.40 -28.01 10.66
CA LEU A 57 1.72 -29.40 10.97
C LEU A 57 1.72 -29.64 12.47
N LEU A 58 2.40 -28.79 13.25
CA LEU A 58 2.44 -28.89 14.72
C LEU A 58 1.05 -28.71 15.35
N PHE A 59 0.23 -27.78 14.84
CA PHE A 59 -1.18 -27.63 15.24
C PHE A 59 -2.01 -28.88 14.91
N SER A 60 -1.72 -29.56 13.81
CA SER A 60 -2.41 -30.80 13.42
C SER A 60 -1.99 -31.97 14.30
N ALA A 61 -0.70 -32.12 14.60
CA ALA A 61 -0.16 -33.14 15.51
C ALA A 61 -0.77 -33.02 16.92
N LEU A 62 -0.80 -31.81 17.50
CA LEU A 62 -1.43 -31.54 18.80
C LEU A 62 -2.92 -31.95 18.84
N LYS A 63 -3.64 -31.82 17.72
CA LYS A 63 -5.03 -32.26 17.61
C LYS A 63 -5.18 -33.78 17.49
N LEU A 64 -4.21 -34.49 16.92
CA LEU A 64 -4.18 -35.96 16.90
C LEU A 64 -3.85 -36.52 18.30
N GLU A 65 -3.02 -35.83 19.07
CA GLU A 65 -2.77 -36.10 20.50
C GLU A 65 -3.98 -35.79 21.40
N GLY A 66 -5.03 -35.15 20.87
CA GLY A 66 -6.23 -34.75 21.62
C GLY A 66 -6.04 -33.50 22.49
N ALA A 67 -4.95 -32.75 22.32
CA ALA A 67 -4.71 -31.51 23.04
C ALA A 67 -5.56 -30.34 22.49
N ASP A 68 -5.89 -29.37 23.34
CA ASP A 68 -6.55 -28.13 22.93
C ASP A 68 -5.57 -27.21 22.19
N ALA A 69 -5.42 -27.47 20.89
CA ALA A 69 -4.56 -26.69 20.02
C ALA A 69 -5.03 -25.22 19.84
N GLN A 70 -6.27 -24.85 20.23
CA GLN A 70 -6.74 -23.46 20.15
C GLN A 70 -6.28 -22.61 21.34
N ASN A 71 -6.19 -23.20 22.53
CA ASN A 71 -5.60 -22.55 23.70
C ASN A 71 -4.07 -22.78 23.81
N HIS A 72 -3.49 -23.63 22.95
CA HIS A 72 -2.04 -23.84 22.88
C HIS A 72 -1.28 -22.68 22.23
N ALA A 73 -0.01 -22.50 22.62
CA ALA A 73 0.85 -21.40 22.15
C ALA A 73 1.02 -21.34 20.62
N VAL A 74 0.95 -22.49 19.94
CA VAL A 74 1.02 -22.59 18.47
C VAL A 74 -0.09 -21.76 17.77
N TYR A 75 -1.26 -21.60 18.39
CA TYR A 75 -2.31 -20.74 17.83
C TYR A 75 -2.02 -19.24 17.97
N ALA A 76 -1.08 -18.84 18.83
CA ALA A 76 -0.57 -17.47 18.86
C ALA A 76 0.46 -17.23 17.74
N GLU A 77 1.32 -18.21 17.45
CA GLU A 77 2.26 -18.14 16.32
C GLU A 77 1.52 -18.14 14.97
N LEU A 78 0.49 -18.98 14.79
CA LEU A 78 -0.33 -18.96 13.56
C LEU A 78 -0.98 -17.58 13.30
N LYS A 79 -1.41 -16.87 14.35
CA LYS A 79 -1.90 -15.48 14.26
C LYS A 79 -0.78 -14.49 13.92
N ARG A 80 0.44 -14.71 14.41
CA ARG A 80 1.63 -13.91 14.10
C ARG A 80 2.07 -14.12 12.64
N VAL A 81 2.02 -15.34 12.12
CA VAL A 81 2.22 -15.66 10.70
C VAL A 81 1.15 -15.01 9.81
N GLN A 82 -0.12 -15.04 10.23
CA GLN A 82 -1.19 -14.29 9.55
C GLN A 82 -0.89 -12.78 9.47
N GLN A 83 -0.30 -12.18 10.51
CA GLN A 83 0.15 -10.78 10.48
C GLN A 83 1.35 -10.55 9.53
N TYR A 84 2.26 -11.52 9.38
CA TYR A 84 3.36 -11.41 8.41
C TYR A 84 2.82 -11.47 6.96
N PHE A 85 1.87 -12.35 6.65
CA PHE A 85 1.19 -12.32 5.34
C PHE A 85 0.48 -10.98 5.08
N GLY A 86 -0.13 -10.37 6.11
CA GLY A 86 -0.70 -9.02 6.00
C GLY A 86 0.34 -7.94 5.65
N LYS A 87 1.52 -7.98 6.29
CA LYS A 87 2.65 -7.07 6.00
C LYS A 87 3.22 -7.27 4.60
N ILE A 88 3.34 -8.52 4.15
CA ILE A 88 3.83 -8.87 2.81
C ILE A 88 2.87 -8.36 1.74
N LYS A 89 1.56 -8.64 1.87
CA LYS A 89 0.54 -8.11 0.94
C LYS A 89 0.53 -6.59 0.87
N ALA A 90 0.68 -5.89 2.00
CA ALA A 90 0.77 -4.43 2.04
C ALA A 90 2.07 -3.85 1.42
N ALA A 91 3.10 -4.68 1.18
CA ALA A 91 4.31 -4.33 0.45
C ALA A 91 4.24 -4.68 -1.04
N GLU A 92 3.49 -5.73 -1.42
CA GLU A 92 3.18 -6.08 -2.82
C GLU A 92 2.19 -5.10 -3.44
N GLU A 93 1.12 -4.80 -2.71
CA GLU A 93 0.03 -3.90 -3.09
C GLU A 93 0.08 -2.66 -2.17
N PRO A 94 1.03 -1.73 -2.38
CA PRO A 94 1.11 -0.51 -1.58
C PRO A 94 -0.19 0.28 -1.73
N ALA A 95 -0.89 0.49 -0.62
CA ALA A 95 -2.27 0.94 -0.58
C ALA A 95 -2.48 2.37 -1.12
N GLY A 96 -2.66 2.47 -2.44
CA GLY A 96 -3.01 3.70 -3.16
C GLY A 96 -1.83 4.63 -3.45
N GLN A 97 -2.13 5.72 -4.16
CA GLN A 97 -1.17 6.82 -4.34
C GLN A 97 -0.85 7.45 -2.98
N ARG A 98 0.42 7.81 -2.74
CA ARG A 98 0.86 8.42 -1.48
C ARG A 98 0.02 9.65 -1.14
N THR A 99 -0.81 9.54 -0.12
CA THR A 99 -1.68 10.62 0.38
C THR A 99 -0.88 11.79 0.95
N THR A 100 0.34 11.54 1.42
CA THR A 100 1.30 12.53 1.91
C THR A 100 2.04 13.22 0.75
N SER A 101 1.41 14.25 0.19
CA SER A 101 2.09 15.22 -0.69
C SER A 101 2.87 16.26 0.13
N VAL A 102 4.06 16.65 -0.34
CA VAL A 102 4.85 17.70 0.31
C VAL A 102 4.26 19.06 -0.07
N ASN A 103 3.84 19.86 0.92
CA ASN A 103 3.38 21.22 0.69
C ASN A 103 4.56 22.14 0.32
N GLN A 104 4.79 22.28 -0.99
CA GLN A 104 5.88 23.05 -1.56
C GLN A 104 5.84 24.54 -1.18
N GLU A 105 4.65 25.11 -0.98
CA GLU A 105 4.53 26.50 -0.51
C GLU A 105 4.94 26.66 0.94
N ALA A 106 4.53 25.73 1.83
CA ALA A 106 4.94 25.75 3.22
C ALA A 106 6.47 25.60 3.35
N ALA A 107 7.06 24.66 2.62
CA ALA A 107 8.51 24.50 2.54
C ALA A 107 9.21 25.77 2.03
N ALA A 108 8.70 26.39 0.96
CA ALA A 108 9.26 27.64 0.42
C ALA A 108 9.12 28.83 1.39
N ARG A 109 8.06 28.88 2.21
CA ARG A 109 7.90 29.91 3.27
C ARG A 109 8.90 29.71 4.40
N VAL A 110 9.10 28.48 4.86
CA VAL A 110 10.09 28.13 5.90
C VAL A 110 11.51 28.47 5.43
N LEU A 111 11.91 27.97 4.26
CA LEU A 111 13.24 28.23 3.69
C LEU A 111 13.49 29.72 3.42
N LYS A 112 12.46 30.49 3.04
CA LYS A 112 12.57 31.95 2.83
C LYS A 112 12.70 32.73 4.14
N ALA A 113 12.15 32.24 5.25
CA ALA A 113 12.32 32.85 6.56
C ALA A 113 13.74 32.59 7.09
N ASP A 114 14.17 31.32 7.07
CA ASP A 114 15.48 30.86 7.54
C ASP A 114 16.65 31.49 6.78
N LEU A 115 16.54 31.60 5.44
CA LEU A 115 17.57 32.18 4.58
C LEU A 115 17.42 33.70 4.35
N SER A 116 16.56 34.39 5.11
CA SER A 116 16.28 35.83 4.91
C SER A 116 17.50 36.72 5.16
N ASP A 117 18.34 36.36 6.13
CA ASP A 117 19.55 37.11 6.49
C ASP A 117 20.68 36.98 5.45
N ASN A 118 20.68 35.90 4.65
CA ASN A 118 21.71 35.67 3.65
C ASN A 118 21.22 35.98 2.22
N LYS A 119 21.54 37.19 1.76
CA LYS A 119 21.18 37.70 0.41
C LYS A 119 21.73 36.88 -0.77
N LEU A 120 22.81 36.11 -0.57
CA LEU A 120 23.39 35.26 -1.63
C LEU A 120 22.69 33.91 -1.74
N LEU A 121 22.22 33.35 -0.61
CA LEU A 121 21.48 32.09 -0.61
C LEU A 121 20.00 32.29 -0.98
N SER A 122 19.37 33.37 -0.50
CA SER A 122 17.96 33.68 -0.82
C SER A 122 17.72 34.03 -2.30
N SER A 123 18.69 34.65 -2.98
CA SER A 123 18.62 34.89 -4.43
C SER A 123 18.73 33.59 -5.25
N ARG A 124 19.69 32.71 -4.91
CA ARG A 124 19.86 31.38 -5.50
C ARG A 124 18.65 30.46 -5.26
N LEU A 125 17.99 30.60 -4.11
CA LEU A 125 16.74 29.91 -3.80
C LEU A 125 15.57 30.45 -4.64
N ALA A 126 15.48 31.77 -4.85
CA ALA A 126 14.46 32.36 -5.70
C ALA A 126 14.60 31.92 -7.17
N GLU A 127 15.84 31.84 -7.67
CA GLU A 127 16.18 31.26 -8.98
C GLU A 127 15.68 29.81 -9.10
N LYS A 128 16.01 28.93 -8.14
CA LYS A 128 15.57 27.53 -8.16
C LYS A 128 14.05 27.36 -8.05
N ILE A 129 13.36 28.22 -7.29
CA ILE A 129 11.89 28.23 -7.24
C ILE A 129 11.28 28.67 -8.58
N ALA A 130 11.89 29.62 -9.29
CA ALA A 130 11.44 30.02 -10.62
C ALA A 130 11.66 28.90 -11.65
N GLU A 131 12.82 28.23 -11.60
CA GLU A 131 13.17 27.11 -12.49
C GLU A 131 12.19 25.93 -12.35
N GLU A 132 11.89 25.49 -11.12
CA GLU A 132 10.92 24.40 -10.90
C GLU A 132 9.48 24.82 -11.23
N LYS A 133 9.09 26.09 -11.02
CA LYS A 133 7.78 26.59 -11.47
C LYS A 133 7.65 26.58 -12.99
N ALA A 134 8.71 26.92 -13.73
CA ALA A 134 8.73 26.83 -15.19
C ALA A 134 8.59 25.36 -15.67
N LYS A 135 9.34 24.42 -15.06
CA LYS A 135 9.22 22.98 -15.36
C LYS A 135 7.84 22.41 -15.01
N ALA A 136 7.25 22.84 -13.89
CA ALA A 136 5.91 22.43 -13.49
C ALA A 136 4.85 22.89 -14.50
N LEU A 137 4.91 24.15 -14.94
CA LEU A 137 4.04 24.68 -16.00
C LEU A 137 4.21 23.87 -17.29
N LEU A 138 5.44 23.65 -17.75
CA LEU A 138 5.71 22.88 -18.97
C LEU A 138 5.11 21.47 -18.90
N ARG A 139 5.32 20.75 -17.77
CA ARG A 139 4.71 19.43 -17.53
C ARG A 139 3.17 19.45 -17.57
N THR A 140 2.52 20.52 -17.08
CA THR A 140 1.05 20.63 -17.18
C THR A 140 0.57 20.87 -18.61
N PHE A 141 1.33 21.57 -19.45
CA PHE A 141 1.00 21.68 -20.88
C PHE A 141 1.22 20.36 -21.63
N ASP A 142 2.31 19.63 -21.35
CA ASP A 142 2.57 18.33 -21.97
C ASP A 142 1.52 17.27 -21.59
N SER A 143 1.05 17.25 -20.34
CA SER A 143 -0.05 16.34 -19.95
C SER A 143 -1.37 16.72 -20.63
N LYS A 144 -1.70 18.02 -20.69
CA LYS A 144 -2.88 18.54 -21.39
C LYS A 144 -2.89 18.24 -22.89
N LYS A 145 -1.71 18.19 -23.52
CA LYS A 145 -1.54 17.89 -24.96
C LYS A 145 -1.65 16.40 -25.29
N ARG A 146 -1.50 15.49 -24.30
CA ARG A 146 -1.64 14.04 -24.49
C ARG A 146 -3.06 13.52 -24.24
N SER A 147 -3.86 14.22 -23.43
CA SER A 147 -5.30 13.95 -23.26
C SER A 147 -6.11 14.59 -24.40
N GLY A 148 -5.86 14.16 -25.63
CA GLY A 148 -6.19 14.89 -26.86
C GLY A 148 -7.05 14.15 -27.89
N ASP A 149 -7.71 13.05 -27.49
CA ASP A 149 -8.74 12.40 -28.30
C ASP A 149 -9.80 11.79 -27.38
N ASP A 150 -10.94 12.48 -27.24
CA ASP A 150 -12.19 11.92 -26.75
C ASP A 150 -13.36 12.85 -27.16
N THR A 151 -14.50 12.29 -27.56
CA THR A 151 -15.55 13.04 -28.28
C THR A 151 -16.64 13.59 -27.34
N PRO A 152 -17.02 14.89 -27.43
CA PRO A 152 -18.00 15.47 -26.53
C PRO A 152 -19.45 15.08 -26.89
N SER A 153 -20.08 14.25 -26.06
CA SER A 153 -21.53 14.02 -26.03
C SER A 153 -21.96 13.53 -24.63
N GLY A 154 -23.00 14.05 -23.98
CA GLY A 154 -23.80 15.23 -24.31
C GLY A 154 -25.11 15.30 -23.53
N SER A 155 -25.34 16.38 -22.78
CA SER A 155 -26.64 16.72 -22.19
C SER A 155 -26.74 18.20 -21.80
N ALA A 156 -27.94 18.76 -21.94
CA ALA A 156 -28.34 20.12 -21.54
C ALA A 156 -29.38 19.99 -20.37
N ASP A 157 -29.93 21.01 -19.70
CA ASP A 157 -29.73 22.47 -19.67
C ASP A 157 -30.23 22.95 -18.25
N GLU A 158 -30.79 24.12 -17.90
CA GLU A 158 -31.16 25.37 -18.60
C GLU A 158 -31.10 26.59 -17.64
N GLN A 159 -30.88 27.79 -18.20
CA GLN A 159 -31.12 29.13 -17.59
C GLN A 159 -30.23 29.55 -16.38
N GLY A 160 -30.03 30.85 -16.11
CA GLY A 160 -30.61 32.05 -16.74
C GLY A 160 -29.81 33.35 -16.54
N ASN A 161 -30.20 34.39 -17.27
CA ASN A 161 -29.42 35.63 -17.52
C ASN A 161 -30.01 36.86 -16.80
N LYS A 162 -29.16 37.74 -16.20
CA LYS A 162 -29.43 39.20 -16.13
C LYS A 162 -28.21 40.11 -15.80
N LYS A 163 -27.66 40.70 -16.88
CA LYS A 163 -27.34 42.14 -17.09
C LYS A 163 -26.89 43.07 -15.92
N GLN A 164 -25.74 43.74 -16.16
CA GLN A 164 -25.43 45.17 -15.87
C GLN A 164 -25.27 45.57 -14.37
N LYS A 165 -24.61 46.69 -13.98
CA LYS A 165 -24.03 47.85 -14.70
C LYS A 165 -22.86 48.47 -13.89
N GLN A 166 -21.89 49.14 -14.55
CA GLN A 166 -20.97 50.07 -13.86
C GLN A 166 -21.66 51.40 -13.50
N LYS A 167 -21.33 52.00 -12.34
CA LYS A 167 -20.78 53.40 -12.24
C LYS A 167 -20.43 53.88 -10.82
N HIS A 168 -19.16 54.25 -10.65
CA HIS A 168 -18.59 55.46 -10.00
C HIS A 168 -19.23 56.20 -8.80
N ARG A 169 -18.32 56.61 -7.89
CA ARG A 169 -18.28 57.84 -7.06
C ARG A 169 -19.27 57.99 -5.88
N GLY A 170 -18.71 57.99 -4.66
CA GLY A 170 -19.28 58.59 -3.45
C GLY A 170 -18.17 58.78 -2.39
N LYS A 171 -17.97 60.00 -1.86
CA LYS A 171 -16.80 60.37 -1.02
C LYS A 171 -17.21 61.15 0.23
N SER A 172 -17.10 60.51 1.40
CA SER A 172 -17.00 61.11 2.73
C SER A 172 -16.16 60.15 3.59
N LYS A 173 -15.18 60.54 4.42
CA LYS A 173 -15.04 61.66 5.37
C LYS A 173 -16.09 61.65 6.50
N SER A 174 -15.80 60.91 7.56
CA SER A 174 -15.64 61.54 8.88
C SER A 174 -14.62 60.75 9.71
N LYS A 175 -14.02 61.40 10.72
CA LYS A 175 -13.14 60.79 11.72
C LYS A 175 -13.33 61.59 13.01
N LYS A 176 -13.69 60.92 14.10
CA LYS A 176 -13.51 61.41 15.46
C LYS A 176 -13.37 60.22 16.40
#